data_AF-A0A9E3TZZ9-F1
#
_entry.id   AF-A0A9E3TZZ9-F1
#
_cell.length_a   1.000
_cell.length_b   1.000
_cell.length_c   1.000
_cell.angle_alpha   90.00
_cell.angle_beta   90.00
_cell.angle_gamma   90.00
#
_symmetry.space_group_name_H-M   'P 1'
#
loop_
_entity.id
_entity.type
_entity.pdbx_description
1 polymer ?
#
loop_
_entity_poly.entity_id
_entity_poly.type
_entity_poly.pdbx_seq_one_letter_code
_entity_poly.pdbx_strand_id
1 'polypeptide(L)'
;AGAARAAGSRQRWFAVTAACVALLVAGVVAVRPWQGAAATLKESLAEAGQVQDRIDAQAWNVSLADGATADHPLHKSVRPAAAAWQPCRWLGDSSAVAYKLQGANAVLLVARPAQPMVGAPATPPADPQASSGASIGVWNADGLAFALIVQGPPREYRRLLHATSGLAWTPPAEKSPQSLRRVEYSL
;
A
#
# COMPACT_ATOMS: atom_id res chain seq x y z
N ALA A 1 20.97 3.82 88.92
CA ALA A 1 19.66 3.56 88.27
C ALA A 1 19.54 4.47 87.05
N GLY A 2 19.16 4.08 85.84
CA GLY A 2 18.79 2.80 85.24
C GLY A 2 18.79 3.05 83.73
N ALA A 3 19.28 2.08 82.97
CA ALA A 3 19.46 2.16 81.53
C ALA A 3 18.12 2.06 80.78
N ALA A 4 18.01 2.75 79.63
CA ALA A 4 17.19 2.28 78.53
C ALA A 4 17.72 2.82 77.19
N ARG A 5 18.34 1.91 76.44
CA ARG A 5 18.60 2.01 75.00
C ARG A 5 17.27 1.90 74.24
N ALA A 6 17.09 2.69 73.19
CA ALA A 6 16.26 2.35 72.04
C ALA A 6 16.93 2.98 70.81
N ALA A 7 17.64 2.19 70.00
CA ALA A 7 17.10 1.56 68.78
C ALA A 7 16.66 2.64 67.78
N GLY A 8 17.43 2.97 66.74
CA GLY A 8 17.89 2.03 65.72
C GLY A 8 16.79 1.86 64.68
N SER A 9 16.72 2.76 63.70
CA SER A 9 15.94 2.55 62.48
C SER A 9 16.66 3.25 61.33
N ARG A 10 17.62 2.52 60.74
CA ARG A 10 18.18 2.78 59.41
C ARG A 10 17.06 2.51 58.41
N GLN A 11 16.18 3.49 58.24
CA GLN A 11 15.00 3.38 57.41
C GLN A 11 15.40 3.55 55.94
N ARG A 12 15.86 2.42 55.37
CA ARG A 12 15.52 1.94 54.02
C ARG A 12 15.77 2.97 52.90
N TRP A 13 16.98 3.15 52.35
CA TRP A 13 17.67 2.18 51.48
C TRP A 13 16.73 1.11 50.95
N PHE A 14 15.95 1.45 49.91
CA PHE A 14 15.48 0.63 48.78
C PHE A 14 14.39 1.44 48.06
N ALA A 15 14.79 2.56 47.42
CA ALA A 15 13.98 3.13 46.35
C ALA A 15 14.22 2.24 45.12
N VAL A 16 13.20 1.43 44.86
CA VAL A 16 13.10 0.38 43.87
C VAL A 16 13.38 0.92 42.47
N THR A 17 14.25 0.20 41.77
CA THR A 17 14.40 0.09 40.32
C THR A 17 13.10 0.23 39.54
N ALA A 18 12.94 1.31 38.78
CA ALA A 18 11.96 1.40 37.70
C ALA A 18 12.39 2.46 36.67
N ALA A 19 13.39 2.16 35.84
CA ALA A 19 13.54 2.76 34.50
C ALA A 19 14.68 2.08 33.73
N CYS A 20 14.55 0.78 33.48
CA CYS A 20 15.28 0.14 32.39
C CYS A 20 14.28 -0.22 31.28
N VAL A 21 14.69 0.07 30.05
CA VAL A 21 14.10 -0.30 28.75
C VAL A 21 13.04 0.65 28.17
N ALA A 22 13.52 1.67 27.45
CA ALA A 22 13.04 1.99 26.09
C ALA A 22 14.13 2.76 25.32
N LEU A 23 15.33 2.21 25.29
CA LEU A 23 16.27 2.41 24.18
C LEU A 23 15.66 1.70 22.96
N LEU A 24 15.68 2.36 21.79
CA LEU A 24 15.21 1.91 20.47
C LEU A 24 13.82 2.40 20.02
N VAL A 25 13.76 3.67 19.63
CA VAL A 25 13.22 4.01 18.30
C VAL A 25 14.43 4.40 17.46
N ALA A 26 15.36 3.49 17.18
CA ALA A 26 15.34 2.71 15.95
C ALA A 26 14.81 3.54 14.77
N GLY A 27 15.72 4.33 14.18
CA GLY A 27 15.68 4.73 12.78
C GLY A 27 14.32 5.14 12.25
N VAL A 28 13.81 6.30 12.67
CA VAL A 28 12.96 7.07 11.74
C VAL A 28 13.92 7.57 10.67
N VAL A 29 14.13 6.73 9.65
CA VAL A 29 14.56 7.19 8.34
C VAL A 29 13.66 8.38 8.06
N ALA A 30 14.27 9.57 8.04
CA ALA A 30 13.65 10.78 7.56
C ALA A 30 13.39 10.59 6.06
N VAL A 31 12.35 9.81 5.74
CA VAL A 31 11.77 9.76 4.41
C VAL A 31 11.12 11.12 4.25
N ARG A 32 11.87 12.02 3.62
CA ARG A 32 11.41 13.36 3.25
C ARG A 32 9.98 13.28 2.71
N PRO A 33 9.05 14.12 3.21
CA PRO A 33 7.68 14.12 2.71
C PRO A 33 7.68 14.54 1.25
N TRP A 34 7.09 13.71 0.38
CA TRP A 34 6.92 14.00 -1.03
C TRP A 34 5.90 15.12 -1.20
N GLN A 35 6.33 16.28 -1.68
CA GLN A 35 5.48 17.46 -1.79
C GLN A 35 4.82 17.50 -3.16
N GLY A 36 3.48 17.57 -3.20
CA GLY A 36 2.68 17.70 -4.41
C GLY A 36 1.45 16.79 -4.40
N ALA A 37 1.39 15.82 -5.30
CA ALA A 37 0.26 14.88 -5.44
C ALA A 37 0.29 13.71 -4.42
N ALA A 38 1.47 13.39 -3.91
CA ALA A 38 1.65 12.35 -2.91
C ALA A 38 1.24 12.80 -1.51
N ALA A 39 1.32 14.10 -1.23
CA ALA A 39 0.80 14.69 -0.01
C ALA A 39 -0.72 14.52 0.06
N THR A 40 -1.45 14.84 -1.01
CA THR A 40 -2.91 14.66 -1.08
C THR A 40 -3.33 13.20 -0.99
N LEU A 41 -2.62 12.29 -1.67
CA LEU A 41 -2.94 10.86 -1.58
C LEU A 41 -2.62 10.31 -0.17
N LYS A 42 -1.47 10.66 0.41
CA LYS A 42 -1.05 10.20 1.75
C LYS A 42 -1.88 10.82 2.86
N GLU A 43 -2.27 12.09 2.75
CA GLU A 43 -3.12 12.81 3.69
C GLU A 43 -4.55 12.27 3.62
N SER A 44 -5.07 12.01 2.41
CA SER A 44 -6.34 11.28 2.25
C SER A 44 -6.26 9.87 2.83
N LEU A 45 -5.13 9.16 2.66
CA LEU A 45 -4.92 7.81 3.18
C LEU A 45 -4.57 7.75 4.67
N ALA A 46 -4.15 8.84 5.30
CA ALA A 46 -3.99 8.91 6.75
C ALA A 46 -5.34 8.61 7.43
N GLU A 47 -6.43 8.95 6.76
CA GLU A 47 -7.81 8.64 7.11
C GLU A 47 -8.33 7.42 6.33
N ALA A 48 -7.55 6.35 6.24
CA ALA A 48 -7.90 5.14 5.49
C ALA A 48 -9.32 4.60 5.78
N GLY A 49 -9.80 4.74 7.02
CA GLY A 49 -11.18 4.44 7.38
C GLY A 49 -12.19 5.30 6.59
N GLN A 50 -12.00 6.62 6.57
CA GLN A 50 -12.85 7.52 5.78
C GLN A 50 -12.76 7.28 4.28
N VAL A 51 -11.58 6.91 3.77
CA VAL A 51 -11.40 6.54 2.35
C VAL A 51 -12.24 5.32 2.01
N GLN A 52 -12.19 4.27 2.85
CA GLN A 52 -12.99 3.08 2.66
C GLN A 52 -14.49 3.38 2.75
N ASP A 53 -14.92 4.16 3.75
CA ASP A 53 -16.32 4.55 3.92
C ASP A 53 -16.86 5.33 2.70
N ARG A 54 -16.06 6.26 2.15
CA ARG A 54 -16.42 7.01 0.93
C ARG A 54 -16.49 6.12 -0.30
N ILE A 55 -15.60 5.14 -0.39
CA ILE A 55 -15.59 4.14 -1.47
C ILE A 55 -16.83 3.26 -1.37
N ASP A 56 -17.19 2.79 -0.17
CA ASP A 56 -18.33 1.90 0.03
C ASP A 56 -19.68 2.63 -0.09
N ALA A 57 -19.70 3.96 0.09
CA ALA A 57 -20.89 4.80 -0.13
C ALA A 57 -21.28 4.94 -1.61
N GLN A 58 -20.39 4.60 -2.55
CA GLN A 58 -20.61 4.75 -3.99
C GLN A 58 -20.92 3.41 -4.67
N ALA A 59 -21.66 3.47 -5.78
CA ALA A 59 -22.04 2.27 -6.52
C ALA A 59 -20.86 1.72 -7.33
N TRP A 60 -20.59 0.42 -7.16
CA TRP A 60 -19.52 -0.28 -7.86
C TRP A 60 -19.96 -0.76 -9.26
N ASN A 61 -19.11 -0.53 -10.26
CA ASN A 61 -19.26 -1.12 -11.59
C ASN A 61 -18.69 -2.55 -11.59
N VAL A 62 -19.54 -3.54 -11.85
CA VAL A 62 -19.17 -4.97 -11.83
C VAL A 62 -18.54 -5.42 -13.15
N SER A 63 -18.82 -4.73 -14.25
CA SER A 63 -18.24 -5.01 -15.56
C SER A 63 -16.87 -4.35 -15.69
N LEU A 64 -15.80 -5.15 -15.70
CA LEU A 64 -14.42 -4.69 -15.93
C LEU A 64 -14.14 -4.37 -17.40
N ALA A 65 -15.03 -4.79 -18.31
CA ALA A 65 -14.91 -4.57 -19.75
C ALA A 65 -15.20 -3.11 -20.14
N ASP A 66 -15.90 -2.35 -19.29
CA ASP A 66 -16.41 -1.01 -19.61
C ASP A 66 -15.38 0.12 -19.42
N GLY A 67 -14.10 -0.14 -19.70
CA GLY A 67 -13.13 0.91 -20.06
C GLY A 67 -12.17 1.41 -18.97
N ALA A 68 -12.37 1.10 -17.69
CA ALA A 68 -11.45 1.59 -16.64
C ALA A 68 -10.03 1.02 -16.73
N THR A 69 -9.90 -0.21 -17.25
CA THR A 69 -8.65 -0.97 -17.27
C THR A 69 -7.63 -0.48 -18.29
N ALA A 70 -8.05 0.24 -19.34
CA ALA A 70 -7.14 0.73 -20.37
C ALA A 70 -6.26 1.88 -19.87
N ASP A 71 -6.87 2.87 -19.21
CA ASP A 71 -6.15 4.05 -18.71
C ASP A 71 -5.59 3.88 -17.29
N HIS A 72 -6.19 2.98 -16.50
CA HIS A 72 -5.83 2.73 -15.10
C HIS A 72 -5.67 1.22 -14.85
N PRO A 73 -4.69 0.56 -15.48
CA PRO A 73 -4.52 -0.89 -15.37
C PRO A 73 -4.23 -1.33 -13.93
N LEU A 74 -4.69 -2.53 -13.58
CA LEU A 74 -4.27 -3.19 -12.35
C LEU A 74 -2.76 -3.45 -12.39
N HIS A 75 -2.05 -3.09 -11.34
CA HIS A 75 -0.63 -3.38 -11.26
C HIS A 75 -0.38 -4.89 -11.12
N LYS A 76 0.58 -5.43 -11.87
CA LYS A 76 0.88 -6.87 -11.93
C LYS A 76 1.25 -7.51 -10.58
N SER A 77 1.74 -6.70 -9.63
CA SER A 77 2.11 -7.16 -8.29
C SER A 77 0.92 -7.35 -7.37
N VAL A 78 -0.30 -6.93 -7.75
CA VAL A 78 -1.51 -7.12 -6.95
C VAL A 78 -2.26 -8.34 -7.45
N ARG A 79 -2.52 -9.28 -6.54
CA ARG A 79 -3.39 -10.44 -6.71
C ARG A 79 -4.31 -10.44 -5.50
N PRO A 80 -5.63 -10.67 -5.62
CA PRO A 80 -6.39 -11.29 -6.71
C PRO A 80 -6.85 -10.29 -7.80
N ALA A 81 -7.60 -10.80 -8.79
CA ALA A 81 -8.23 -9.96 -9.80
C ALA A 81 -9.21 -8.95 -9.16
N ALA A 82 -9.46 -7.84 -9.85
CA ALA A 82 -10.55 -6.96 -9.47
C ALA A 82 -11.89 -7.69 -9.65
N ALA A 83 -12.82 -7.48 -8.73
CA ALA A 83 -14.20 -7.93 -8.83
C ALA A 83 -15.13 -6.81 -9.32
N ALA A 84 -14.78 -5.56 -9.00
CA ALA A 84 -15.54 -4.39 -9.40
C ALA A 84 -14.62 -3.16 -9.38
N TRP A 85 -15.07 -2.07 -10.01
CA TRP A 85 -14.35 -0.82 -10.05
C TRP A 85 -15.28 0.39 -9.95
N GLN A 86 -14.73 1.55 -9.61
CA GLN A 86 -15.49 2.80 -9.70
C GLN A 86 -14.55 4.01 -9.81
N PRO A 87 -15.01 5.13 -10.41
CA PRO A 87 -14.23 6.35 -10.47
C PRO A 87 -14.24 7.08 -9.11
N CYS A 88 -13.06 7.46 -8.63
CA CYS A 88 -12.90 8.21 -7.37
C CYS A 88 -12.87 9.72 -7.63
N ARG A 89 -14.01 10.30 -8.03
CA ARG A 89 -14.13 11.75 -8.34
C ARG A 89 -13.88 12.67 -7.15
N TRP A 90 -13.91 12.13 -5.94
CA TRP A 90 -13.64 12.86 -4.70
C TRP A 90 -12.14 13.08 -4.46
N LEU A 91 -11.25 12.45 -5.23
CA LEU A 91 -9.79 12.59 -5.13
C LEU A 91 -9.24 13.78 -5.95
N GLY A 92 -9.99 14.89 -5.95
CA GLY A 92 -9.64 16.13 -6.64
C GLY A 92 -9.57 16.02 -8.17
N ASP A 93 -8.64 16.76 -8.77
CA ASP A 93 -8.45 16.82 -10.24
C ASP A 93 -7.77 15.56 -10.82
N SER A 94 -7.40 14.60 -9.96
CA SER A 94 -6.73 13.38 -10.42
C SER A 94 -7.76 12.41 -10.99
N SER A 95 -7.50 11.92 -12.20
CA SER A 95 -8.21 10.76 -12.72
C SER A 95 -7.82 9.55 -11.86
N ALA A 96 -8.76 9.08 -11.05
CA ALA A 96 -8.55 8.02 -10.08
C ALA A 96 -9.66 6.96 -10.18
N VAL A 97 -9.27 5.71 -10.01
CA VAL A 97 -10.14 4.53 -10.03
C VAL A 97 -9.85 3.68 -8.80
N ALA A 98 -10.90 3.28 -8.10
CA ALA A 98 -10.84 2.23 -7.08
C ALA A 98 -11.20 0.89 -7.71
N TYR A 99 -10.46 -0.14 -7.35
CA TYR A 99 -10.74 -1.53 -7.67
C TYR A 99 -10.99 -2.32 -6.39
N LYS A 100 -12.14 -2.97 -6.29
CA LYS A 100 -12.41 -3.95 -5.24
C LYS A 100 -11.76 -5.26 -5.61
N LEU A 101 -10.93 -5.82 -4.73
CA LEU A 101 -10.24 -7.09 -5.02
C LEU A 101 -11.12 -8.30 -4.65
N GLN A 102 -11.13 -9.32 -5.50
CA GLN A 102 -12.00 -10.49 -5.33
C GLN A 102 -11.59 -11.33 -4.10
N GLY A 103 -12.52 -11.64 -3.19
CA GLY A 103 -12.24 -12.54 -2.07
C GLY A 103 -11.28 -11.96 -1.02
N ALA A 104 -11.02 -10.65 -1.05
CA ALA A 104 -10.25 -9.93 -0.06
C ALA A 104 -10.99 -8.66 0.37
N ASN A 105 -10.88 -8.29 1.65
CA ASN A 105 -11.32 -6.99 2.14
C ASN A 105 -10.24 -5.95 1.82
N ALA A 106 -10.07 -5.69 0.52
CA ALA A 106 -9.01 -4.85 0.00
C ALA A 106 -9.47 -4.04 -1.21
N VAL A 107 -8.94 -2.82 -1.29
CA VAL A 107 -9.16 -1.90 -2.39
C VAL A 107 -7.82 -1.44 -2.93
N LEU A 108 -7.69 -1.46 -4.26
CA LEU A 108 -6.57 -0.84 -4.97
C LEU A 108 -7.04 0.46 -5.59
N LEU A 109 -6.47 1.57 -5.14
CA LEU A 109 -6.61 2.87 -5.79
C LEU A 109 -5.51 3.04 -6.83
N VAL A 110 -5.90 3.46 -8.03
CA VAL A 110 -5.00 3.79 -9.13
C VAL A 110 -5.31 5.20 -9.58
N ALA A 111 -4.32 6.08 -9.55
CA ALA A 111 -4.50 7.47 -9.98
C ALA A 111 -3.37 7.91 -10.90
N ARG A 112 -3.68 8.77 -11.86
CA ARG A 112 -2.65 9.50 -12.61
C ARG A 112 -2.38 10.82 -11.87
N PRO A 113 -1.23 10.95 -11.19
CA PRO A 113 -0.96 12.16 -10.43
C PRO A 113 -0.64 13.31 -11.40
N ALA A 114 -1.10 14.52 -11.08
CA ALA A 114 -0.77 15.72 -11.87
C ALA A 114 0.73 16.08 -11.82
N GLN A 115 1.43 15.61 -10.78
CA GLN A 115 2.87 15.79 -10.60
C GLN A 115 3.53 14.44 -10.26
N PRO A 116 4.78 14.20 -10.68
CA PRO A 116 5.50 12.98 -10.32
C PRO A 116 5.56 12.77 -8.81
N MET A 117 5.35 11.52 -8.37
CA MET A 117 5.51 11.14 -6.96
C MET A 117 7.00 10.95 -6.63
N VAL A 118 7.68 12.04 -6.26
CA VAL A 118 9.12 12.03 -5.97
C VAL A 118 9.43 11.18 -4.74
N GLY A 119 10.16 10.08 -4.89
CA GLY A 119 10.61 9.23 -3.77
C GLY A 119 9.76 7.97 -3.55
N ALA A 120 8.77 7.74 -4.42
CA ALA A 120 8.00 6.51 -4.42
C ALA A 120 8.82 5.29 -4.77
N PRO A 121 8.65 4.18 -4.04
CA PRO A 121 9.19 2.94 -4.53
C PRO A 121 8.49 2.60 -5.85
N ALA A 122 9.26 2.00 -6.77
CA ALA A 122 8.74 1.52 -8.05
C ALA A 122 7.81 0.28 -7.89
N THR A 123 7.87 -0.34 -6.71
CA THR A 123 7.18 -1.57 -6.36
C THR A 123 6.44 -1.39 -5.03
N PRO A 124 5.38 -2.16 -4.78
CA PRO A 124 4.65 -2.08 -3.52
C PRO A 124 5.60 -2.34 -2.34
N PRO A 125 5.54 -1.52 -1.27
CA PRO A 125 6.40 -1.71 -0.10
C PRO A 125 6.08 -3.05 0.56
N ALA A 126 7.11 -3.78 0.99
CA ALA A 126 6.94 -5.07 1.68
C ALA A 126 6.28 -4.89 3.05
N ASP A 127 6.62 -3.80 3.73
CA ASP A 127 6.06 -3.40 5.02
C ASP A 127 5.08 -2.25 4.81
N PRO A 128 3.76 -2.51 4.89
CA PRO A 128 2.76 -1.48 4.73
C PRO A 128 2.73 -0.55 5.96
N GLN A 129 2.29 0.69 5.75
CA GLN A 129 1.91 1.57 6.84
C GLN A 129 0.61 1.06 7.47
N ALA A 130 0.61 0.86 8.79
CA ALA A 130 -0.60 0.53 9.54
C ALA A 130 -1.35 1.81 9.93
N SER A 131 -2.66 1.86 9.67
CA SER A 131 -3.54 2.97 10.10
C SER A 131 -4.92 2.44 10.43
N SER A 132 -5.41 2.71 11.65
CA SER A 132 -6.80 2.50 12.08
C SER A 132 -7.42 1.14 11.67
N GLY A 133 -6.68 0.04 11.86
CA GLY A 133 -7.16 -1.32 11.53
C GLY A 133 -6.94 -1.74 10.08
N ALA A 134 -6.34 -0.90 9.23
CA ALA A 134 -5.95 -1.20 7.86
C ALA A 134 -4.43 -1.17 7.67
N SER A 135 -3.96 -1.88 6.65
CA SER A 135 -2.58 -1.91 6.16
C SER A 135 -2.54 -1.29 4.77
N ILE A 136 -1.67 -0.31 4.57
CA ILE A 136 -1.63 0.54 3.37
C ILE A 136 -0.23 0.52 2.76
N GLY A 137 -0.15 0.23 1.48
CA GLY A 137 1.07 0.37 0.70
C GLY A 137 0.88 1.33 -0.45
N VAL A 138 1.79 2.28 -0.61
CA VAL A 138 1.77 3.26 -1.70
C VAL A 138 3.04 3.15 -2.51
N TRP A 139 2.90 3.11 -3.84
CA TRP A 139 4.02 3.03 -4.77
C TRP A 139 3.69 3.74 -6.09
N ASN A 140 4.69 3.96 -6.92
CA ASN A 140 4.51 4.52 -8.26
C ASN A 140 5.09 3.56 -9.29
N ALA A 141 4.33 3.24 -10.33
CA ALA A 141 4.84 2.44 -11.45
C ALA A 141 4.24 2.97 -12.75
N ASP A 142 5.05 3.03 -13.81
CA ASP A 142 4.60 3.41 -15.16
C ASP A 142 3.83 4.75 -15.21
N GLY A 143 4.23 5.71 -14.35
CA GLY A 143 3.61 7.04 -14.27
C GLY A 143 2.27 7.07 -13.52
N LEU A 144 1.85 5.96 -12.90
CA LEU A 144 0.64 5.85 -12.09
C LEU A 144 0.98 5.72 -10.60
N ALA A 145 0.16 6.36 -9.78
CA ALA A 145 0.15 6.21 -8.35
C ALA A 145 -0.75 5.02 -7.97
N PHE A 146 -0.23 4.11 -7.17
CA PHE A 146 -0.97 2.97 -6.64
C PHE A 146 -1.03 3.05 -5.13
N ALA A 147 -2.21 2.81 -4.56
CA ALA A 147 -2.39 2.60 -3.14
C ALA A 147 -3.24 1.37 -2.87
N LEU A 148 -2.64 0.35 -2.25
CA LEU A 148 -3.33 -0.84 -1.81
C LEU A 148 -3.72 -0.69 -0.35
N ILE A 149 -5.02 -0.66 -0.08
CA ILE A 149 -5.61 -0.58 1.26
C ILE A 149 -6.18 -1.95 1.58
N VAL A 150 -5.75 -2.55 2.68
CA VAL A 150 -6.20 -3.88 3.11
C VAL A 150 -6.69 -3.80 4.53
N GLN A 151 -7.95 -4.17 4.76
CA GLN A 151 -8.50 -4.25 6.11
C GLN A 151 -7.84 -5.41 6.86
N GLY A 152 -7.25 -5.10 8.01
CA GLY A 152 -6.56 -6.05 8.86
C GLY A 152 -5.03 -5.89 8.91
N PRO A 153 -4.34 -6.90 9.47
CA PRO A 153 -2.92 -6.82 9.79
C PRO A 153 -2.00 -6.89 8.55
N PRO A 154 -0.74 -6.42 8.65
CA PRO A 154 0.23 -6.41 7.53
C PRO A 154 0.46 -7.75 6.82
N ARG A 155 0.16 -8.88 7.48
CA ARG A 155 0.21 -10.20 6.85
C ARG A 155 -0.80 -10.37 5.72
N GLU A 156 -1.99 -9.79 5.82
CA GLU A 156 -3.02 -9.90 4.77
C GLU A 156 -2.62 -9.07 3.55
N TYR A 157 -2.11 -7.85 3.78
CA TYR A 157 -1.50 -7.04 2.72
C TYR A 157 -0.40 -7.80 1.97
N ARG A 158 0.52 -8.42 2.70
CA ARG A 158 1.61 -9.21 2.09
C ARG A 158 1.09 -10.40 1.28
N ARG A 159 0.02 -11.08 1.71
CA ARG A 159 -0.60 -12.17 0.95
C ARG A 159 -1.10 -11.73 -0.43
N LEU A 160 -1.60 -10.50 -0.54
CA LEU A 160 -2.06 -9.94 -1.82
C LEU A 160 -0.91 -9.57 -2.77
N LEU A 161 0.31 -9.45 -2.26
CA LEU A 161 1.51 -9.17 -3.05
C LEU A 161 2.31 -10.43 -3.41
N HIS A 162 2.38 -11.40 -2.50
CA HIS A 162 3.28 -12.56 -2.60
C HIS A 162 2.83 -13.69 -3.53
N ALA A 163 1.71 -13.57 -4.23
CA ALA A 163 1.36 -14.52 -5.27
C ALA A 163 2.33 -14.52 -6.48
N THR A 164 3.32 -13.60 -6.51
CA THR A 164 4.28 -13.44 -7.62
C THR A 164 5.75 -13.59 -7.21
N SER A 165 6.06 -14.43 -6.22
CA SER A 165 7.47 -14.76 -5.92
C SER A 165 7.91 -16.14 -6.44
N GLY A 166 7.10 -16.84 -7.24
CA GLY A 166 7.41 -18.20 -7.71
C GLY A 166 7.25 -18.50 -9.21
N LEU A 167 6.71 -17.58 -10.00
CA LEU A 167 6.54 -17.78 -11.45
C LEU A 167 7.23 -16.64 -12.18
N ALA A 168 8.41 -16.95 -12.74
CA ALA A 168 9.01 -16.17 -13.80
C ALA A 168 7.94 -16.02 -14.91
N TRP A 169 7.37 -14.83 -15.01
CA TRP A 169 6.51 -14.47 -16.12
C TRP A 169 7.36 -14.59 -17.38
N THR A 170 7.10 -15.63 -18.18
CA THR A 170 7.55 -15.67 -19.56
C THR A 170 6.62 -14.74 -20.32
N PRO A 171 7.14 -13.71 -21.02
CA PRO A 171 6.28 -12.89 -21.87
C PRO A 171 5.48 -13.80 -22.81
N PRO A 172 4.20 -13.50 -23.10
CA PRO A 172 3.51 -14.18 -24.18
C PRO A 172 4.40 -14.01 -25.42
N ALA A 173 4.76 -15.13 -26.05
CA ALA A 173 5.62 -15.15 -27.21
C ALA A 173 5.13 -14.08 -28.17
N GLU A 174 5.87 -12.97 -28.23
CA GLU A 174 5.69 -11.95 -29.24
C GLU A 174 5.77 -12.72 -30.54
N LYS A 175 4.65 -12.74 -31.28
CA LYS A 175 4.60 -13.38 -32.59
C LYS A 175 5.64 -12.65 -33.43
N SER A 176 6.84 -13.20 -33.46
CA SER A 176 7.89 -12.79 -34.36
C SER A 176 7.26 -12.81 -35.77
N PRO A 177 7.31 -11.70 -36.51
CA PRO A 177 6.87 -11.66 -37.89
C PRO A 177 7.87 -12.46 -38.74
N GLN A 178 7.80 -13.79 -38.66
CA GLN A 178 8.49 -14.66 -39.58
C GLN A 178 7.58 -15.00 -40.75
N SER A 179 8.16 -14.82 -41.94
CA SER A 179 7.71 -15.27 -43.26
C SER A 179 6.69 -14.39 -44.00
N LEU A 180 7.14 -13.19 -44.39
CA LEU A 180 6.85 -12.74 -45.76
C LEU A 180 7.45 -13.79 -46.71
N ARG A 181 6.63 -14.73 -47.16
CA ARG A 181 7.00 -15.63 -48.27
C ARG A 181 7.18 -14.77 -49.51
N ARG A 182 8.42 -14.71 -50.00
CA ARG A 182 8.77 -14.26 -51.35
C ARG A 182 7.99 -15.14 -52.34
N VAL A 183 7.06 -14.53 -53.06
CA VAL A 183 6.42 -15.13 -54.24
C VAL A 183 7.40 -14.92 -55.40
N GLU A 184 8.08 -15.98 -55.80
CA GLU A 184 8.85 -16.00 -57.04
C GLU A 184 7.88 -16.20 -58.21
N TYR A 185 7.83 -15.23 -59.12
CA TYR A 185 7.16 -15.36 -60.40
C TYR A 185 8.16 -15.98 -61.38
N SER A 186 7.83 -17.16 -61.91
CA SER A 186 8.50 -17.70 -63.10
C SER A 186 7.73 -17.28 -64.35
N LEU A 187 8.45 -16.69 -65.30
CA LEU A 187 8.02 -16.40 -66.66
C LEU A 187 8.07 -17.66 -67.53
#